data_AF-A0A2V8UHG3-F1
#
_entry.id   AF-A0A2V8UHG3-F1
#
_cell.length_a   1.000
_cell.length_b   1.000
_cell.length_c   1.000
_cell.angle_alpha   90.00
_cell.angle_beta   90.00
_cell.angle_gamma   90.00
#
_symmetry.space_group_name_H-M   'P 1'
#
loop_
_entity.id
_entity.type
_entity.pdbx_description
1 polymer ?
#
loop_
_entity_poly.entity_id
_entity_poly.type
_entity_poly.pdbx_seq_one_letter_code
_entity_poly.pdbx_strand_id
1 'polypeptide(L)'
;MTSSDSGKFTCNICGAVCERPAGSMGRETANCPECKSTLRLRALIALLSQEIFGLPLSLPEFPALKGIRGMGMSDSPELAALLAEKFDYTNTFYHQPPVFDVTRPDERDLARYDFIVSSEVMEHVPPPVENAFATLCRMLRPDGLLLLTVPYTLQGRTVEHFPELHQYTLAAPGGRTVLVNRRRDGQIEVFENLVFHGGHGSTLEMRVFTEGSLRAMLAEAGFASVYIATENWPDFGVEHAETWSLPLAARKGNFRPPSAELARAYRDAFRRAMNAERSLVALRADYERHVAHHNFSHQELTQRVQDLDRERKRALA
;
A
#
# COMPACT_ATOMS: atom_id res chain seq x y z
N MET A 1 2.52 15.55 22.45
CA MET A 1 2.91 16.11 21.13
C MET A 1 2.26 15.23 20.09
N THR A 2 1.16 15.68 19.48
CA THR A 2 0.58 15.01 18.31
C THR A 2 1.56 15.17 17.16
N SER A 3 1.78 14.15 16.33
CA SER A 3 2.87 14.15 15.33
C SER A 3 2.73 15.22 14.23
N SER A 4 1.60 15.94 14.18
CA SER A 4 1.31 17.03 13.24
C SER A 4 2.36 18.15 13.27
N ASP A 5 2.99 18.39 14.42
CA ASP A 5 3.90 19.54 14.60
C ASP A 5 5.37 19.24 14.24
N SER A 6 5.70 17.99 13.91
CA SER A 6 7.10 17.55 13.76
C SER A 6 7.76 17.92 12.43
N GLY A 7 7.01 18.51 11.48
CA GLY A 7 7.48 18.76 10.11
C GLY A 7 7.79 17.49 9.31
N LYS A 8 7.59 16.29 9.90
CA LYS A 8 7.95 14.99 9.33
C LYS A 8 6.82 13.98 9.46
N PHE A 9 6.88 12.92 8.67
CA PHE A 9 6.03 11.74 8.78
C PHE A 9 6.81 10.48 8.40
N THR A 10 6.33 9.30 8.80
CA THR A 10 6.92 8.02 8.42
C THR A 10 6.11 7.42 7.29
N CYS A 11 6.72 7.11 6.15
CA CYS A 11 6.02 6.39 5.08
C CYS A 11 5.63 5.00 5.59
N ASN A 12 4.32 4.73 5.73
CA ASN A 12 3.82 3.43 6.19
C ASN A 12 4.01 2.28 5.19
N ILE A 13 4.61 2.54 4.04
CA ILE A 13 4.92 1.50 3.04
C ILE A 13 6.37 1.06 3.18
N CYS A 14 7.34 1.97 3.12
CA CYS A 14 8.77 1.62 3.17
C CYS A 14 9.46 1.90 4.52
N GLY A 15 8.81 2.63 5.43
CA GLY A 15 9.37 3.03 6.73
C GLY A 15 10.27 4.26 6.70
N ALA A 16 10.49 4.88 5.54
CA ALA A 16 11.32 6.07 5.43
C ALA A 16 10.72 7.28 6.15
N VAL A 17 11.56 8.03 6.87
CA VAL A 17 11.19 9.34 7.43
C VAL A 17 11.19 10.37 6.31
N CYS A 18 10.04 11.02 6.11
CA CYS A 18 9.79 11.98 5.05
C CYS A 18 9.57 13.37 5.64
N GLU A 19 9.99 14.41 4.93
CA GLU A 19 9.65 15.79 5.27
C GLU A 19 8.24 16.12 4.78
N ARG A 20 7.48 16.87 5.57
CA ARG A 20 6.16 17.37 5.17
C ARG A 20 6.34 18.58 4.25
N PRO A 21 5.65 18.63 3.10
CA PRO A 21 5.64 19.84 2.28
C PRO A 21 4.93 20.97 3.03
N ALA A 22 5.28 22.22 2.71
CA ALA A 22 4.70 23.41 3.33
C ALA A 22 3.20 23.65 3.00
N GLY A 23 2.62 22.85 2.11
CA GLY A 23 1.21 22.89 1.72
C GLY A 23 0.55 21.51 1.80
N SER A 24 -0.69 21.39 1.31
CA SER A 24 -1.38 20.10 1.30
C SER A 24 -0.67 19.08 0.41
N MET A 25 -0.61 17.83 0.89
CA MET A 25 -0.13 16.71 0.08
C MET A 25 -1.23 16.33 -0.91
N GLY A 26 -0.97 16.52 -2.21
CA GLY A 26 -1.90 16.09 -3.25
C GLY A 26 -2.11 14.58 -3.23
N ARG A 27 -3.36 14.13 -3.43
CA ARG A 27 -3.77 12.72 -3.40
C ARG A 27 -2.87 11.79 -4.21
N GLU A 28 -2.53 12.19 -5.44
CA GLU A 28 -1.71 11.42 -6.40
C GLU A 28 -0.26 11.89 -6.49
N THR A 29 0.16 12.87 -5.67
CA THR A 29 1.53 13.39 -5.71
C THR A 29 2.44 12.48 -4.88
N ALA A 30 3.52 11.99 -5.49
CA ALA A 30 4.54 11.23 -4.77
C ALA A 30 5.24 12.12 -3.73
N ASN A 31 5.24 11.69 -2.45
CA ASN A 31 5.87 12.46 -1.36
C ASN A 31 6.95 11.70 -0.59
N CYS A 32 7.02 10.38 -0.73
CA CYS A 32 8.12 9.62 -0.12
C CYS A 32 9.35 9.68 -1.06
N PRO A 33 10.53 10.11 -0.59
CA PRO A 33 11.72 10.17 -1.43
C PRO A 33 12.22 8.78 -1.86
N GLU A 34 11.98 7.75 -1.05
CA GLU A 34 12.44 6.38 -1.30
C GLU A 34 11.50 5.63 -2.26
N CYS A 35 10.28 5.29 -1.80
CA CYS A 35 9.35 4.44 -2.56
C CYS A 35 8.38 5.22 -3.46
N LYS A 36 8.46 6.56 -3.50
CA LYS A 36 7.57 7.44 -4.28
C LYS A 36 6.08 7.27 -3.97
N SER A 37 5.71 6.71 -2.81
CA SER A 37 4.31 6.54 -2.42
C SER A 37 3.53 7.86 -2.49
N THR A 38 2.29 7.78 -2.96
CA THR A 38 1.30 8.86 -2.93
C THR A 38 0.51 8.83 -1.62
N LEU A 39 -0.23 9.90 -1.32
CA LEU A 39 -1.12 9.93 -0.16
C LEU A 39 -2.19 8.83 -0.25
N ARG A 40 -2.79 8.62 -1.42
CA ARG A 40 -3.79 7.56 -1.64
C ARG A 40 -3.24 6.18 -1.29
N LEU A 41 -2.03 5.85 -1.74
CA LEU A 41 -1.44 4.54 -1.47
C LEU A 41 -1.15 4.36 0.02
N ARG A 42 -0.63 5.40 0.70
CA ARG A 42 -0.41 5.36 2.16
C ARG A 42 -1.72 5.21 2.93
N ALA A 43 -2.78 5.90 2.51
CA ALA A 43 -4.12 5.78 3.11
C ALA A 43 -4.71 4.37 2.95
N LEU A 44 -4.56 3.76 1.77
CA LEU A 44 -4.99 2.38 1.50
C LEU A 44 -4.27 1.37 2.40
N ILE A 45 -2.97 1.55 2.63
CA ILE A 45 -2.17 0.66 3.48
C ILE A 45 -2.42 0.90 4.98
N ALA A 46 -2.72 2.14 5.38
CA ALA A 46 -3.17 2.44 6.74
C ALA A 46 -4.51 1.74 7.01
N LEU A 47 -5.44 1.80 6.05
CA LEU A 47 -6.71 1.08 6.10
C LEU A 47 -6.49 -0.44 6.16
N LEU A 48 -5.64 -1.02 5.32
CA LEU A 48 -5.29 -2.45 5.39
C LEU A 48 -4.83 -2.86 6.79
N SER A 49 -3.93 -2.08 7.39
CA SER A 49 -3.45 -2.34 8.74
C SER A 49 -4.58 -2.27 9.77
N GLN A 50 -5.43 -1.25 9.66
CA GLN A 50 -6.56 -1.06 10.55
C GLN A 50 -7.54 -2.24 10.48
N GLU A 51 -7.83 -2.75 9.27
CA GLU A 51 -8.73 -3.89 9.08
C GLU A 51 -8.15 -5.21 9.59
N ILE A 52 -6.86 -5.47 9.36
CA ILE A 52 -6.24 -6.75 9.73
C ILE A 52 -5.86 -6.80 11.20
N PHE A 53 -5.32 -5.70 11.74
CA PHE A 53 -4.71 -5.66 13.08
C PHE A 53 -5.51 -4.84 14.09
N GLY A 54 -6.45 -3.99 13.65
CA GLY A 54 -7.20 -3.08 14.52
C GLY A 54 -6.45 -1.80 14.91
N LEU A 55 -5.26 -1.57 14.33
CA LEU A 55 -4.48 -0.36 14.53
C LEU A 55 -3.66 0.00 13.27
N PRO A 56 -3.39 1.29 13.02
CA PRO A 56 -2.52 1.71 11.93
C PRO A 56 -1.07 1.36 12.24
N LEU A 57 -0.45 0.55 11.37
CA LEU A 57 0.95 0.15 11.40
C LEU A 57 1.58 0.47 10.05
N SER A 58 2.90 0.64 10.03
CA SER A 58 3.67 0.60 8.80
C SER A 58 3.90 -0.84 8.34
N LEU A 59 3.99 -1.09 7.03
CA LEU A 59 4.29 -2.41 6.47
C LEU A 59 5.55 -3.04 7.10
N PRO A 60 6.66 -2.31 7.35
CA PRO A 60 7.80 -2.87 8.08
C PRO A 60 7.42 -3.46 9.44
N GLU A 61 6.49 -2.83 10.17
CA GLU A 61 6.00 -3.27 11.48
C GLU A 61 5.01 -4.44 11.41
N PHE A 62 4.45 -4.74 10.23
CA PHE A 62 3.52 -5.86 10.10
C PHE A 62 4.21 -7.16 10.55
N PRO A 63 3.54 -7.98 11.39
CA PRO A 63 3.99 -9.34 11.63
C PRO A 63 3.93 -10.14 10.32
N ALA A 64 4.87 -11.06 10.12
CA ALA A 64 4.76 -12.04 9.04
C ALA A 64 3.71 -13.08 9.43
N LEU A 65 2.56 -13.03 8.76
CA LEU A 65 1.41 -13.91 8.94
C LEU A 65 1.09 -14.61 7.61
N LYS A 66 1.84 -15.67 7.28
CA LYS A 66 1.68 -16.43 6.04
C LYS A 66 0.37 -17.24 6.00
N GLY A 67 -0.31 -17.39 7.14
CA GLY A 67 -1.67 -17.92 7.18
C GLY A 67 -2.74 -17.01 6.59
N ILE A 68 -2.44 -15.72 6.37
CA ILE A 68 -3.34 -14.76 5.71
C ILE A 68 -3.01 -14.73 4.23
N ARG A 69 -4.01 -15.01 3.39
CA ARG A 69 -3.91 -15.01 1.94
C ARG A 69 -4.49 -13.74 1.33
N GLY A 70 -3.64 -12.95 0.69
CA GLY A 70 -4.00 -11.71 0.01
C GLY A 70 -3.83 -11.79 -1.50
N MET A 71 -4.59 -10.97 -2.22
CA MET A 71 -4.45 -10.80 -3.67
C MET A 71 -4.44 -9.33 -4.06
N GLY A 72 -3.57 -8.98 -4.99
CA GLY A 72 -3.48 -7.67 -5.62
C GLY A 72 -3.99 -7.67 -7.05
N MET A 73 -4.63 -6.59 -7.46
CA MET A 73 -5.01 -6.34 -8.85
C MET A 73 -4.12 -5.25 -9.42
N SER A 74 -3.01 -5.67 -10.04
CA SER A 74 -2.01 -4.81 -10.68
C SER A 74 -1.34 -3.81 -9.74
N ASP A 75 -1.04 -4.23 -8.50
CA ASP A 75 -0.27 -3.39 -7.59
C ASP A 75 1.15 -3.13 -8.12
N SER A 76 1.78 -2.07 -7.63
CA SER A 76 3.19 -1.82 -7.95
C SER A 76 4.06 -3.00 -7.48
N PRO A 77 5.11 -3.37 -8.23
CA PRO A 77 6.01 -4.46 -7.84
C PRO A 77 6.59 -4.31 -6.43
N GLU A 78 6.91 -3.08 -6.03
CA GLU A 78 7.48 -2.76 -4.73
C GLU A 78 6.48 -3.01 -3.60
N LEU A 79 5.24 -2.57 -3.75
CA LEU A 79 4.19 -2.83 -2.77
C LEU A 79 3.89 -4.32 -2.68
N ALA A 80 3.75 -4.98 -3.83
CA ALA A 80 3.48 -6.41 -3.90
C ALA A 80 4.58 -7.23 -3.20
N ALA A 81 5.86 -6.86 -3.39
CA ALA A 81 6.98 -7.51 -2.72
C ALA A 81 6.90 -7.36 -1.19
N LEU A 82 6.64 -6.14 -0.68
CA LEU A 82 6.49 -5.90 0.75
C LEU A 82 5.32 -6.66 1.36
N LEU A 83 4.17 -6.70 0.68
CA LEU A 83 3.02 -7.50 1.12
C LEU A 83 3.33 -9.01 1.07
N ALA A 84 4.06 -9.47 0.06
CA ALA A 84 4.51 -10.85 -0.07
C ALA A 84 5.59 -11.26 0.93
N GLU A 85 6.25 -10.33 1.63
CA GLU A 85 7.06 -10.64 2.80
C GLU A 85 6.18 -10.94 4.01
N LYS A 86 5.02 -10.29 4.14
CA LYS A 86 4.16 -10.37 5.32
C LYS A 86 3.08 -11.43 5.22
N PHE A 87 2.46 -11.58 4.06
CA PHE A 87 1.30 -12.47 3.82
C PHE A 87 1.60 -13.52 2.75
N ASP A 88 0.71 -14.49 2.56
CA ASP A 88 0.63 -15.29 1.32
C ASP A 88 -0.01 -14.41 0.24
N TYR A 89 0.79 -13.54 -0.37
CA TYR A 89 0.33 -12.49 -1.29
C TYR A 89 0.63 -12.82 -2.74
N THR A 90 -0.38 -12.72 -3.60
CA THR A 90 -0.20 -12.83 -5.06
C THR A 90 -0.69 -11.57 -5.75
N ASN A 91 0.20 -10.86 -6.44
CA ASN A 91 -0.19 -9.79 -7.35
C ASN A 91 -0.55 -10.37 -8.72
N THR A 92 -1.65 -9.90 -9.30
CA THR A 92 -2.20 -10.39 -10.57
C THR A 92 -2.36 -9.27 -11.58
N PHE A 93 -2.44 -9.61 -12.86
CA PHE A 93 -2.49 -8.61 -13.93
C PHE A 93 -3.50 -8.99 -15.00
N TYR A 94 -4.07 -8.00 -15.68
CA TYR A 94 -4.96 -8.27 -16.81
C TYR A 94 -4.22 -8.79 -18.04
N HIS A 95 -2.98 -8.33 -18.28
CA HIS A 95 -2.26 -8.50 -19.55
C HIS A 95 -1.07 -9.48 -19.47
N GLN A 96 -0.71 -9.97 -18.29
CA GLN A 96 0.47 -10.83 -18.10
C GLN A 96 0.30 -11.81 -16.94
N PRO A 97 1.06 -12.91 -16.91
CA PRO A 97 1.05 -13.83 -15.77
C PRO A 97 1.49 -13.16 -14.45
N PRO A 98 0.88 -13.49 -13.30
CA PRO A 98 -0.34 -14.28 -13.15
C PRO A 98 -1.57 -13.53 -13.67
N VAL A 99 -2.23 -14.08 -14.69
CA VAL A 99 -3.35 -13.38 -15.37
C VAL A 99 -4.60 -13.47 -14.51
N PHE A 100 -5.29 -12.36 -14.33
CA PHE A 100 -6.60 -12.29 -13.69
C PHE A 100 -7.52 -11.34 -14.45
N ASP A 101 -8.69 -11.85 -14.79
CA ASP A 101 -9.81 -11.09 -15.35
C ASP A 101 -11.01 -11.25 -14.41
N VAL A 102 -11.35 -10.17 -13.71
CA VAL A 102 -12.45 -10.14 -12.74
C VAL A 102 -13.82 -10.44 -13.37
N THR A 103 -13.95 -10.28 -14.69
CA THR A 103 -15.17 -10.63 -15.43
C THR A 103 -15.27 -12.12 -15.74
N ARG A 104 -14.17 -12.87 -15.55
CA ARG A 104 -14.04 -14.30 -15.85
C ARG A 104 -13.42 -15.05 -14.67
N PRO A 105 -14.13 -15.18 -13.54
CA PRO A 105 -13.62 -15.86 -12.36
C PRO A 105 -13.28 -17.33 -12.62
N ASP A 106 -12.22 -17.80 -11.98
CA ASP A 106 -11.88 -19.22 -11.89
C ASP A 106 -12.49 -19.82 -10.62
N GLU A 107 -13.05 -21.03 -10.71
CA GLU A 107 -13.63 -21.72 -9.55
C GLU A 107 -12.60 -21.97 -8.45
N ARG A 108 -11.32 -22.08 -8.80
CA ARG A 108 -10.21 -22.26 -7.86
C ARG A 108 -10.00 -21.07 -6.94
N ASP A 109 -10.52 -19.90 -7.31
CA ASP A 109 -10.36 -18.66 -6.55
C ASP A 109 -11.54 -18.36 -5.61
N LEU A 110 -12.61 -19.18 -5.65
CA LEU A 110 -13.78 -19.00 -4.80
C LEU A 110 -13.43 -19.26 -3.31
N ALA A 111 -13.88 -18.35 -2.44
CA ALA A 111 -13.65 -18.39 -1.00
C ALA A 111 -12.19 -18.63 -0.59
N ARG A 112 -11.24 -18.16 -1.41
CA ARG A 112 -9.81 -18.43 -1.27
C ARG A 112 -9.08 -17.36 -0.48
N TYR A 113 -9.47 -16.10 -0.63
CA TYR A 113 -8.70 -14.96 -0.15
C TYR A 113 -9.27 -14.38 1.14
N ASP A 114 -8.38 -14.01 2.05
CA ASP A 114 -8.70 -13.28 3.28
C ASP A 114 -8.87 -11.79 2.98
N PHE A 115 -8.07 -11.25 2.06
CA PHE A 115 -8.27 -9.90 1.54
C PHE A 115 -7.91 -9.78 0.06
N ILE A 116 -8.54 -8.82 -0.63
CA ILE A 116 -8.19 -8.42 -1.99
C ILE A 116 -7.95 -6.91 -2.00
N VAL A 117 -6.87 -6.46 -2.66
CA VAL A 117 -6.57 -5.06 -2.93
C VAL A 117 -6.84 -4.76 -4.40
N SER A 118 -7.73 -3.81 -4.64
CA SER A 118 -8.05 -3.30 -5.98
C SER A 118 -7.86 -1.80 -5.99
N SER A 119 -6.84 -1.30 -6.69
CA SER A 119 -6.46 0.11 -6.66
C SER A 119 -6.54 0.73 -8.05
N GLU A 120 -7.56 1.56 -8.29
CA GLU A 120 -7.84 2.22 -9.59
C GLU A 120 -7.97 1.20 -10.74
N VAL A 121 -8.82 0.19 -10.52
CA VAL A 121 -9.10 -0.86 -11.53
C VAL A 121 -10.59 -0.91 -11.90
N MET A 122 -11.49 -0.72 -10.95
CA MET A 122 -12.93 -1.00 -11.16
C MET A 122 -13.62 0.03 -12.06
N GLU A 123 -13.06 1.21 -12.23
CA GLU A 123 -13.48 2.25 -13.17
C GLU A 123 -13.16 1.90 -14.63
N HIS A 124 -12.29 0.91 -14.84
CA HIS A 124 -11.82 0.45 -16.15
C HIS A 124 -12.47 -0.86 -16.60
N VAL A 125 -13.16 -1.56 -15.69
CA VAL A 125 -13.83 -2.83 -16.00
C VAL A 125 -14.99 -2.59 -16.98
N PRO A 126 -15.18 -3.37 -18.04
CA PRO A 126 -16.36 -3.22 -18.90
C PRO A 126 -17.70 -3.41 -18.14
N PRO A 127 -18.79 -2.74 -18.54
CA PRO A 127 -20.10 -2.97 -17.92
C PRO A 127 -20.66 -4.38 -18.23
N PRO A 128 -21.50 -4.94 -17.36
CA PRO A 128 -21.91 -4.41 -16.05
C PRO A 128 -20.85 -4.68 -14.97
N VAL A 129 -20.45 -3.63 -14.23
CA VAL A 129 -19.38 -3.70 -13.21
C VAL A 129 -19.81 -4.44 -11.95
N GLU A 130 -21.11 -4.53 -11.71
CA GLU A 130 -21.73 -5.25 -10.60
C GLU A 130 -21.30 -6.72 -10.59
N ASN A 131 -21.15 -7.31 -11.78
CA ASN A 131 -20.64 -8.68 -11.91
C ASN A 131 -19.21 -8.82 -11.38
N ALA A 132 -18.37 -7.81 -11.58
CA ALA A 132 -17.00 -7.81 -11.07
C ALA A 132 -16.98 -7.69 -9.55
N PHE A 133 -17.81 -6.82 -8.95
CA PHE A 133 -17.96 -6.77 -7.49
C PHE A 133 -18.49 -8.09 -6.91
N ALA A 134 -19.47 -8.72 -7.56
CA ALA A 134 -19.98 -10.04 -7.16
C ALA A 134 -18.90 -11.13 -7.25
N THR A 135 -18.06 -11.10 -8.29
CA THR A 135 -16.89 -11.97 -8.41
C THR A 135 -15.93 -11.79 -7.24
N LEU A 136 -15.51 -10.55 -6.95
CA LEU A 136 -14.59 -10.26 -5.84
C LEU A 136 -15.17 -10.72 -4.49
N CYS A 137 -16.47 -10.48 -4.26
CA CYS A 137 -17.16 -10.97 -3.07
C CYS A 137 -17.13 -12.51 -2.96
N ARG A 138 -17.35 -13.23 -4.07
CA ARG A 138 -17.31 -14.70 -4.09
C ARG A 138 -15.90 -15.27 -3.89
N MET A 139 -14.86 -14.55 -4.33
CA MET A 139 -13.46 -14.96 -4.15
C MET A 139 -12.98 -14.83 -2.70
N LEU A 140 -13.57 -13.91 -1.95
CA LEU A 140 -13.28 -13.72 -0.53
C LEU A 140 -13.89 -14.82 0.34
N ARG A 141 -13.18 -15.18 1.41
CA ARG A 141 -13.71 -15.99 2.52
C ARG A 141 -14.91 -15.32 3.20
N PRO A 142 -15.70 -16.04 4.03
CA PRO A 142 -16.86 -15.46 4.70
C PRO A 142 -16.56 -14.22 5.56
N ASP A 143 -15.36 -14.14 6.13
CA ASP A 143 -14.85 -13.04 6.93
C ASP A 143 -13.83 -12.16 6.19
N GLY A 144 -13.71 -12.34 4.87
CA GLY A 144 -12.78 -11.60 4.04
C GLY A 144 -13.21 -10.16 3.75
N LEU A 145 -12.24 -9.36 3.31
CA LEU A 145 -12.43 -7.95 2.99
C LEU A 145 -11.86 -7.54 1.62
N LEU A 146 -12.56 -6.64 0.94
CA LEU A 146 -12.08 -5.96 -0.25
C LEU A 146 -11.62 -4.56 0.15
N LEU A 147 -10.37 -4.22 -0.18
CA LEU A 147 -9.84 -2.87 -0.10
C LEU A 147 -9.81 -2.27 -1.50
N LEU A 148 -10.42 -1.09 -1.64
CA LEU A 148 -10.69 -0.50 -2.92
C LEU A 148 -10.30 0.99 -2.93
N THR A 149 -9.69 1.44 -4.02
CA THR A 149 -9.71 2.85 -4.42
C THR A 149 -10.25 2.95 -5.84
N VAL A 150 -11.14 3.92 -6.06
CA VAL A 150 -11.70 4.29 -7.37
C VAL A 150 -12.00 5.79 -7.36
N PRO A 151 -11.97 6.47 -8.52
CA PRO A 151 -12.51 7.81 -8.63
C PRO A 151 -14.03 7.79 -8.43
N TYR A 152 -14.53 8.57 -7.47
CA TYR A 152 -15.97 8.74 -7.26
C TYR A 152 -16.35 10.16 -6.87
N THR A 153 -17.51 10.62 -7.32
CA THR A 153 -18.10 11.88 -6.85
C THR A 153 -19.10 11.65 -5.71
N LEU A 154 -19.45 12.70 -4.96
CA LEU A 154 -20.31 12.57 -3.77
C LEU A 154 -21.81 12.51 -4.09
N GLN A 155 -22.24 13.04 -5.24
CA GLN A 155 -23.64 13.26 -5.56
C GLN A 155 -24.01 12.69 -6.92
N GLY A 156 -25.28 12.35 -7.09
CA GLY A 156 -25.80 11.78 -8.35
C GLY A 156 -25.66 10.25 -8.42
N ARG A 157 -25.72 9.72 -9.65
CA ARG A 157 -25.58 8.30 -9.95
C ARG A 157 -24.28 8.06 -10.71
N THR A 158 -23.71 6.86 -10.56
CA THR A 158 -22.60 6.40 -11.41
C THR A 158 -22.96 6.62 -12.87
N VAL A 159 -22.01 7.18 -13.63
CA VAL A 159 -22.15 7.43 -15.07
C VAL A 159 -21.31 6.38 -15.79
N GLU A 160 -21.96 5.51 -16.56
CA GLU A 160 -21.30 4.67 -17.55
C GLU A 160 -21.08 5.48 -18.83
N HIS A 161 -19.84 5.57 -19.30
CA HIS A 161 -19.52 6.24 -20.57
C HIS A 161 -19.96 5.40 -21.77
N PHE A 162 -19.97 4.06 -21.61
CA PHE A 162 -20.27 3.10 -22.66
C PHE A 162 -21.28 2.04 -22.17
N PRO A 163 -22.54 2.39 -21.86
CA PRO A 163 -23.49 1.48 -21.22
C PRO A 163 -23.79 0.20 -22.03
N GLU A 164 -23.71 0.28 -23.36
CA GLU A 164 -24.01 -0.82 -24.29
C GLU A 164 -22.74 -1.50 -24.84
N LEU A 165 -21.60 -1.37 -24.13
CA LEU A 165 -20.32 -1.94 -24.54
C LEU A 165 -20.40 -3.48 -24.64
N HIS A 166 -19.93 -4.04 -25.76
CA HIS A 166 -19.98 -5.48 -25.95
C HIS A 166 -18.77 -6.05 -26.70
N GLN A 167 -18.61 -5.76 -27.99
CA GLN A 167 -17.44 -6.14 -28.78
C GLN A 167 -16.75 -4.88 -29.26
N TYR A 168 -15.71 -4.46 -28.55
CA TYR A 168 -15.07 -3.18 -28.78
C TYR A 168 -13.58 -3.29 -29.06
N THR A 169 -13.07 -2.28 -29.77
CA THR A 169 -11.65 -2.07 -29.97
C THR A 169 -11.33 -0.59 -29.94
N LEU A 170 -10.11 -0.25 -29.54
CA LEU A 170 -9.55 1.06 -29.81
C LEU A 170 -9.01 1.09 -31.25
N ALA A 171 -9.24 2.18 -31.94
CA ALA A 171 -8.71 2.44 -33.28
C ALA A 171 -8.20 3.88 -33.37
N ALA A 172 -7.28 4.17 -34.29
CA ALA A 172 -6.69 5.50 -34.46
C ALA A 172 -6.84 6.06 -35.89
N PRO A 173 -8.06 6.19 -36.44
CA PRO A 173 -8.25 6.77 -37.76
C PRO A 173 -7.75 8.23 -37.77
N GLY A 174 -6.83 8.55 -38.68
CA GLY A 174 -6.26 9.90 -38.78
C GLY A 174 -5.48 10.35 -37.53
N GLY A 175 -4.98 9.39 -36.72
CA GLY A 175 -4.16 9.68 -35.53
C GLY A 175 -4.95 10.06 -34.27
N ARG A 176 -6.29 10.05 -34.31
CA ARG A 176 -7.14 10.26 -33.13
C ARG A 176 -7.67 8.93 -32.61
N THR A 177 -7.44 8.63 -31.34
CA THR A 177 -7.95 7.41 -30.72
C THR A 177 -9.46 7.49 -30.51
N VAL A 178 -10.18 6.50 -31.03
CA VAL A 178 -11.63 6.31 -30.88
C VAL A 178 -11.91 4.90 -30.37
N LEU A 179 -13.04 4.73 -29.69
CA LEU A 179 -13.56 3.42 -29.32
C LEU A 179 -14.64 3.04 -30.33
N VAL A 180 -14.46 1.91 -31.01
CA VAL A 180 -15.47 1.33 -31.89
C VAL A 180 -16.11 0.17 -31.15
N ASN A 181 -17.41 0.26 -30.88
CA ASN A 181 -18.19 -0.77 -30.21
C ASN A 181 -19.19 -1.38 -31.19
N ARG A 182 -19.30 -2.70 -31.20
CA ARG A 182 -20.45 -3.40 -31.75
C ARG A 182 -21.34 -3.86 -30.60
N ARG A 183 -22.52 -3.25 -30.51
CA ARG A 183 -23.57 -3.58 -29.54
C ARG A 183 -24.11 -4.99 -29.77
N ARG A 184 -24.82 -5.52 -28.77
CA ARG A 184 -25.46 -6.85 -28.84
C ARG A 184 -26.53 -6.95 -29.93
N ASP A 185 -27.21 -5.85 -30.25
CA ASP A 185 -28.17 -5.77 -31.36
C ASP A 185 -27.51 -5.63 -32.75
N GLY A 186 -26.18 -5.59 -32.79
CA GLY A 186 -25.38 -5.49 -34.00
C GLY A 186 -25.11 -4.06 -34.48
N GLN A 187 -25.68 -3.03 -33.84
CA GLN A 187 -25.39 -1.64 -34.16
C GLN A 187 -23.93 -1.29 -33.81
N ILE A 188 -23.33 -0.41 -34.61
CA ILE A 188 -21.98 0.11 -34.39
C ILE A 188 -22.06 1.49 -33.77
N GLU A 189 -21.33 1.70 -32.68
CA GLU A 189 -21.11 2.99 -32.05
C GLU A 189 -19.64 3.36 -32.17
N VAL A 190 -19.37 4.65 -32.37
CA VAL A 190 -18.02 5.20 -32.34
C VAL A 190 -17.99 6.32 -31.32
N PHE A 191 -17.13 6.18 -30.32
CA PHE A 191 -16.95 7.18 -29.27
C PHE A 191 -15.62 7.89 -29.44
N GLU A 192 -15.68 9.22 -29.36
CA GLU A 192 -14.55 10.12 -29.36
C GLU A 192 -14.34 10.73 -27.96
N ASN A 193 -13.28 11.52 -27.77
CA ASN A 193 -12.97 12.21 -26.50
C ASN A 193 -12.85 11.25 -25.30
N LEU A 194 -12.20 10.11 -25.54
CA LEU A 194 -11.95 9.09 -24.53
C LEU A 194 -11.07 9.64 -23.40
N VAL A 195 -11.43 9.29 -22.16
CA VAL A 195 -10.65 9.60 -20.97
C VAL A 195 -9.80 8.38 -20.62
N PHE A 196 -8.51 8.58 -20.45
CA PHE A 196 -7.58 7.53 -20.05
C PHE A 196 -6.87 7.90 -18.74
N HIS A 197 -6.67 6.91 -17.88
CA HIS A 197 -5.90 7.05 -16.64
C HIS A 197 -4.66 6.16 -16.64
N GLY A 198 -3.61 6.57 -15.92
CA GLY A 198 -2.39 5.78 -15.67
C GLY A 198 -1.20 6.02 -16.61
N GLY A 199 -0.05 5.43 -16.24
CA GLY A 199 1.23 5.45 -16.98
C GLY A 199 1.26 4.52 -18.21
N HIS A 200 2.45 4.10 -18.66
CA HIS A 200 2.69 3.35 -19.92
C HIS A 200 1.57 2.32 -20.23
N GLY A 201 0.81 2.56 -21.31
CA GLY A 201 -0.32 1.71 -21.71
C GLY A 201 -1.71 2.16 -21.24
N SER A 202 -1.86 3.41 -20.79
CA SER A 202 -3.10 4.18 -20.50
C SER A 202 -4.42 3.40 -20.62
N THR A 203 -5.13 3.24 -19.49
CA THR A 203 -6.35 2.44 -19.41
C THR A 203 -7.59 3.32 -19.58
N LEU A 204 -8.52 2.90 -20.43
CA LEU A 204 -9.74 3.64 -20.73
C LEU A 204 -10.67 3.70 -19.51
N GLU A 205 -11.08 4.88 -19.10
CA GLU A 205 -12.15 5.06 -18.11
C GLU A 205 -13.49 4.60 -18.72
N MET A 206 -14.12 3.61 -18.10
CA MET A 206 -15.44 3.11 -18.52
C MET A 206 -16.57 3.86 -17.82
N ARG A 207 -16.30 4.39 -16.62
CA ARG A 207 -17.29 5.03 -15.75
C ARG A 207 -16.67 6.00 -14.76
N VAL A 208 -17.52 6.88 -14.24
CA VAL A 208 -17.26 7.67 -13.02
C VAL A 208 -18.25 7.25 -11.94
N PHE A 209 -17.74 6.72 -10.83
CA PHE A 209 -18.60 6.29 -9.73
C PHE A 209 -19.22 7.47 -8.97
N THR A 210 -20.29 7.19 -8.24
CA THR A 210 -20.69 8.02 -7.09
C THR A 210 -20.62 7.21 -5.81
N GLU A 211 -20.40 7.88 -4.68
CA GLU A 211 -20.31 7.20 -3.38
C GLU A 211 -21.57 6.36 -3.10
N GLY A 212 -22.75 6.94 -3.33
CA GLY A 212 -24.03 6.27 -3.09
C GLY A 212 -24.21 5.02 -3.95
N SER A 213 -23.90 5.12 -5.25
CA SER A 213 -23.97 3.97 -6.16
C SER A 213 -22.94 2.90 -5.82
N LEU A 214 -21.71 3.29 -5.43
CA LEU A 214 -20.66 2.35 -5.05
C LEU A 214 -21.04 1.54 -3.80
N ARG A 215 -21.61 2.20 -2.78
CA ARG A 215 -22.13 1.53 -1.58
C ARG A 215 -23.24 0.54 -1.93
N ALA A 216 -24.17 0.92 -2.81
CA ALA A 216 -25.28 0.06 -3.24
C ALA A 216 -24.76 -1.18 -3.99
N MET A 217 -23.88 -1.00 -4.98
CA MET A 217 -23.30 -2.12 -5.75
C MET A 217 -22.52 -3.10 -4.87
N LEU A 218 -21.74 -2.61 -3.89
CA LEU A 218 -21.03 -3.46 -2.95
C LEU A 218 -22.01 -4.22 -2.03
N ALA A 219 -23.07 -3.57 -1.54
CA ALA A 219 -24.10 -4.25 -0.76
C ALA A 219 -24.81 -5.34 -1.57
N GLU A 220 -25.21 -5.04 -2.81
CA GLU A 220 -25.85 -5.99 -3.74
C GLU A 220 -24.93 -7.16 -4.12
N ALA A 221 -23.62 -6.93 -4.22
CA ALA A 221 -22.62 -7.98 -4.41
C ALA A 221 -22.48 -8.93 -3.21
N GLY A 222 -23.04 -8.58 -2.05
CA GLY A 222 -23.06 -9.42 -0.84
C GLY A 222 -22.07 -9.00 0.25
N PHE A 223 -21.50 -7.79 0.18
CA PHE A 223 -20.74 -7.24 1.31
C PHE A 223 -21.70 -6.79 2.42
N ALA A 224 -21.40 -7.17 3.65
CA ALA A 224 -22.22 -6.86 4.83
C ALA A 224 -22.04 -5.42 5.31
N SER A 225 -20.88 -4.81 5.06
CA SER A 225 -20.64 -3.40 5.38
C SER A 225 -19.65 -2.76 4.42
N VAL A 226 -19.79 -1.44 4.23
CA VAL A 226 -18.87 -0.61 3.44
C VAL A 226 -18.45 0.57 4.28
N TYR A 227 -17.14 0.72 4.47
CA TYR A 227 -16.53 1.79 5.22
C TYR A 227 -15.62 2.60 4.32
N ILE A 228 -15.73 3.92 4.38
CA ILE A 228 -14.90 4.87 3.64
C ILE A 228 -14.00 5.55 4.66
N ALA A 229 -12.70 5.43 4.45
CA ALA A 229 -11.68 6.00 5.32
C ALA A 229 -11.63 7.52 5.15
N THR A 230 -12.32 8.24 6.04
CA THR A 230 -12.32 9.72 6.06
C THR A 230 -11.33 10.28 7.07
N GLU A 231 -10.73 9.40 7.87
CA GLU A 231 -9.79 9.71 8.92
C GLU A 231 -8.42 10.07 8.34
N ASN A 232 -7.73 10.95 9.06
CA ASN A 232 -6.34 11.25 8.79
C ASN A 232 -5.45 10.32 9.61
N TRP A 233 -4.32 9.92 9.01
CA TRP A 233 -3.20 9.29 9.71
C TRP A 233 -1.95 10.18 9.53
N PRO A 234 -1.83 11.28 10.31
CA PRO A 234 -0.72 12.22 10.15
C PRO A 234 0.63 11.56 10.32
N ASP A 235 0.79 10.59 11.23
CA ASP A 235 2.02 9.82 11.42
C ASP A 235 2.53 9.20 10.12
N PHE A 236 1.61 8.92 9.18
CA PHE A 236 1.86 8.34 7.86
C PHE A 236 1.79 9.34 6.71
N GLY A 237 1.69 10.63 7.02
CA GLY A 237 1.51 11.69 6.03
C GLY A 237 0.22 11.50 5.22
N VAL A 238 -0.83 11.01 5.87
CA VAL A 238 -2.18 10.90 5.30
C VAL A 238 -3.05 11.96 5.94
N GLU A 239 -3.24 13.06 5.20
CA GLU A 239 -4.10 14.18 5.58
C GLU A 239 -4.94 14.57 4.36
N HIS A 240 -6.18 14.11 4.32
CA HIS A 240 -7.06 14.29 3.18
C HIS A 240 -7.45 15.76 3.03
N ALA A 241 -7.14 16.34 1.87
CA ALA A 241 -7.67 17.64 1.47
C ALA A 241 -9.05 17.48 0.82
N GLU A 242 -9.23 16.39 0.08
CA GLU A 242 -10.47 16.02 -0.58
C GLU A 242 -11.35 15.12 0.31
N THR A 243 -12.66 15.18 0.11
CA THR A 243 -13.65 14.31 0.79
C THR A 243 -14.19 13.21 -0.13
N TRP A 244 -13.63 13.06 -1.33
CA TRP A 244 -14.08 12.16 -2.39
C TRP A 244 -12.91 11.29 -2.89
N SER A 245 -13.22 10.18 -3.56
CA SER A 245 -12.23 9.19 -4.01
C SER A 245 -11.27 8.70 -2.92
N LEU A 246 -11.80 8.53 -1.70
CA LEU A 246 -11.06 8.02 -0.54
C LEU A 246 -11.01 6.48 -0.56
N PRO A 247 -10.00 5.86 0.08
CA PRO A 247 -9.97 4.42 0.22
C PRO A 247 -11.18 3.88 0.97
N LEU A 248 -11.62 2.68 0.61
CA LEU A 248 -12.74 2.03 1.25
C LEU A 248 -12.47 0.54 1.51
N ALA A 249 -13.09 0.04 2.58
CA ALA A 249 -13.11 -1.36 2.95
C ALA A 249 -14.55 -1.88 2.83
N ALA A 250 -14.77 -2.87 1.97
CA ALA A 250 -16.01 -3.62 1.90
C ALA A 250 -15.81 -4.98 2.57
N ARG A 251 -16.61 -5.27 3.60
CA ARG A 251 -16.42 -6.44 4.47
C ARG A 251 -17.54 -7.44 4.27
N LYS A 252 -17.21 -8.73 4.14
CA LYS A 252 -18.22 -9.81 4.19
C LYS A 252 -18.60 -10.17 5.62
N GLY A 253 -17.65 -10.05 6.53
CA GLY A 253 -17.84 -10.26 7.96
C GLY A 253 -16.73 -9.59 8.75
N ASN A 254 -16.64 -9.94 10.03
CA ASN A 254 -15.57 -9.44 10.88
C ASN A 254 -14.32 -10.30 10.67
N PHE A 255 -13.30 -9.72 10.03
CA PHE A 255 -12.03 -10.40 9.83
C PHE A 255 -11.41 -10.85 11.16
N ARG A 256 -10.88 -12.07 11.19
CA ARG A 256 -10.22 -12.62 12.37
C ARG A 256 -8.80 -13.02 12.02
N PRO A 257 -7.78 -12.25 12.43
CA PRO A 257 -6.41 -12.65 12.19
C PRO A 257 -6.11 -13.99 12.90
N PRO A 258 -5.23 -14.84 12.34
CA PRO A 258 -4.88 -16.13 12.91
C PRO A 258 -4.17 -15.94 14.26
N SER A 259 -4.94 -15.96 15.36
CA SER A 259 -4.50 -15.56 16.70
C SER A 259 -3.25 -16.30 17.18
N ALA A 260 -3.15 -17.60 16.89
CA ALA A 260 -1.99 -18.41 17.26
C ALA A 260 -0.73 -18.01 16.48
N GLU A 261 -0.87 -17.62 15.20
CA GLU A 261 0.25 -17.15 14.39
C GLU A 261 0.69 -15.75 14.83
N LEU A 262 -0.27 -14.85 15.08
CA LEU A 262 -0.02 -13.53 15.62
C LEU A 262 0.69 -13.59 16.98
N ALA A 263 0.23 -14.45 17.89
CA ALA A 263 0.87 -14.64 19.19
C ALA A 263 2.31 -15.17 19.06
N ARG A 264 2.58 -16.07 18.11
CA ARG A 264 3.94 -16.54 17.81
C ARG A 264 4.82 -15.40 17.28
N ALA A 265 4.32 -14.64 16.30
CA ALA A 265 5.04 -13.51 15.74
C ALA A 265 5.40 -12.47 16.82
N TYR A 266 4.46 -12.14 17.70
CA TYR A 266 4.69 -11.24 18.83
C TYR A 266 5.74 -11.78 19.80
N ARG A 267 5.63 -13.04 20.22
CA ARG A 267 6.60 -13.69 21.10
C ARG A 267 8.01 -13.67 20.51
N ASP A 268 8.13 -13.93 19.22
CA ASP A 268 9.43 -13.99 18.56
C ASP A 268 10.02 -12.59 18.37
N ALA A 269 9.19 -11.57 18.10
CA ALA A 269 9.61 -10.17 18.11
C ALA A 269 10.11 -9.73 19.49
N PHE A 270 9.38 -10.07 20.56
CA PHE A 270 9.77 -9.77 21.93
C PHE A 270 11.13 -10.41 22.29
N ARG A 271 11.34 -11.68 21.92
CA ARG A 271 12.63 -12.37 22.12
C ARG A 271 13.77 -11.68 21.38
N ARG A 272 13.55 -11.26 20.13
CA ARG A 272 14.56 -10.52 19.35
C ARG A 272 14.91 -9.19 20.01
N ALA A 273 13.92 -8.43 20.46
CA ALA A 273 14.13 -7.16 21.15
C ALA A 273 14.96 -7.34 22.44
N MET A 274 14.59 -8.30 23.29
CA MET A 274 15.33 -8.61 24.52
C MET A 274 16.79 -9.03 24.22
N ASN A 275 17.01 -9.83 23.18
CA ASN A 275 18.35 -10.24 22.78
C ASN A 275 19.18 -9.09 22.22
N ALA A 276 18.56 -8.21 21.43
CA ALA A 276 19.21 -7.02 20.88
C ALA A 276 19.61 -6.05 22.00
N GLU A 277 18.74 -5.82 22.99
CA GLU A 277 19.04 -4.98 24.15
C GLU A 277 20.24 -5.52 24.95
N ARG A 278 20.25 -6.82 25.24
CA ARG A 278 21.40 -7.48 25.89
C ARG A 278 22.69 -7.35 25.09
N SER A 279 22.60 -7.52 23.77
CA SER A 279 23.75 -7.41 22.88
C SER A 279 24.29 -5.98 22.84
N LEU A 280 23.41 -4.98 22.87
CA LEU A 280 23.78 -3.57 22.89
C LEU A 280 24.49 -3.19 24.20
N VAL A 281 24.03 -3.70 25.34
CA VAL A 281 24.70 -3.52 26.64
C VAL A 281 26.10 -4.12 26.62
N ALA A 282 26.25 -5.35 26.11
CA ALA A 282 27.55 -6.00 25.98
C ALA A 282 28.49 -5.22 25.06
N LEU A 283 28.01 -4.83 23.87
CA LEU A 283 28.79 -4.08 22.89
C LEU A 283 29.25 -2.71 23.44
N ARG A 284 28.39 -2.04 24.22
CA ARG A 284 28.75 -0.78 24.88
C ARG A 284 29.85 -0.98 25.91
N ALA A 285 29.75 -2.02 26.74
CA ALA A 285 30.79 -2.34 27.72
C ALA A 285 32.12 -2.68 27.04
N ASP A 286 32.08 -3.39 25.91
CA ASP A 286 33.27 -3.74 25.13
C ASP A 286 33.91 -2.48 24.52
N TYR A 287 33.09 -1.59 23.97
CA TYR A 287 33.53 -0.30 23.43
C TYR A 287 34.18 0.56 24.52
N GLU A 288 33.58 0.65 25.71
CA GLU A 288 34.14 1.40 26.84
C GLU A 288 35.50 0.83 27.28
N ARG A 289 35.67 -0.51 27.33
CA ARG A 289 36.96 -1.14 27.61
C ARG A 289 38.00 -0.85 26.53
N HIS A 290 37.60 -0.88 25.26
CA HIS A 290 38.48 -0.57 24.14
C HIS A 290 38.96 0.89 24.18
N VAL A 291 38.06 1.85 24.43
CA VAL A 291 38.40 3.27 24.58
C VAL A 291 39.33 3.48 25.77
N ALA A 292 39.08 2.84 26.91
CA ALA A 292 39.95 2.93 28.08
C ALA A 292 41.37 2.41 27.79
N HIS A 293 41.49 1.28 27.10
CA HIS A 293 42.79 0.71 26.70
C HIS A 293 43.56 1.63 25.73
N HIS A 294 42.88 2.22 24.75
CA HIS A 294 43.50 3.16 23.82
C HIS A 294 43.94 4.46 24.49
N ASN A 295 43.12 5.01 25.39
CA ASN A 295 43.47 6.22 26.15
C ASN A 295 44.69 5.97 27.04
N PHE A 296 44.75 4.82 27.72
CA PHE A 296 45.91 4.43 28.51
C PHE A 296 47.17 4.31 27.65
N SER A 297 47.10 3.56 26.53
CA SER A 297 48.22 3.42 25.59
C SER A 297 48.69 4.77 25.03
N HIS A 298 47.77 5.68 24.72
CA HIS A 298 48.10 7.02 24.23
C HIS A 298 48.80 7.86 25.31
N GLN A 299 48.37 7.77 26.58
CA GLN A 299 49.03 8.43 27.69
C GLN A 299 50.46 7.92 27.90
N GLU A 300 50.66 6.60 27.87
CA GLU A 300 52.01 6.00 27.98
C GLU A 300 52.94 6.46 26.85
N LEU A 301 52.46 6.45 25.61
CA LEU A 301 53.24 6.93 24.46
C LEU A 301 53.57 8.42 24.58
N THR A 302 52.61 9.25 24.99
CA THR A 302 52.81 10.69 25.19
C THR A 302 53.87 10.95 26.24
N GLN A 303 53.80 10.24 27.38
CA GLN A 303 54.77 10.35 28.45
C GLN A 303 56.17 9.98 27.96
N ARG A 304 56.29 8.89 27.20
CA ARG A 304 57.58 8.42 26.67
C ARG A 304 58.18 9.41 25.66
N VAL A 305 57.38 10.05 24.82
CA VAL A 305 57.83 11.12 23.93
C VAL A 305 58.37 12.31 24.72
N GLN A 306 57.65 12.74 25.76
CA GLN A 306 58.09 13.85 26.62
C GLN A 306 59.40 13.55 27.34
N ASP A 307 59.59 12.32 27.82
CA ASP A 307 60.82 11.92 28.51
C ASP A 307 62.01 11.87 27.54
N LEU A 308 61.82 11.35 26.32
CA LEU A 308 62.85 11.39 25.26
C LEU A 308 63.23 12.83 24.88
N ASP A 309 62.27 13.75 24.80
CA ASP A 309 62.53 15.16 24.53
C ASP A 309 63.32 15.83 25.67
N ARG A 310 63.05 15.47 26.92
CA ARG A 310 63.82 15.95 28.09
C ARG A 310 65.25 15.43 28.06
N GLU A 311 65.45 14.15 27.75
CA GLU A 311 66.78 13.54 27.59
C GLU A 311 67.58 14.22 26.47
N ARG A 312 66.95 14.44 25.31
CA ARG A 312 67.56 15.16 24.18
C ARG A 312 67.99 16.57 24.56
N LYS A 313 67.15 17.32 25.29
CA LYS A 313 67.49 18.67 25.75
C LYS A 313 68.65 18.67 26.75
N ARG A 314 68.75 17.66 27.62
CA ARG A 314 69.89 17.50 28.55
C ARG A 314 71.19 17.15 27.85
N ALA A 315 71.14 16.38 26.76
CA ALA A 315 72.33 16.02 25.98
C ALA A 315 72.88 17.16 25.11
N LEU A 316 72.08 18.20 24.86
CA LEU A 316 72.43 19.38 24.06
C LEU A 316 72.86 20.59 24.91
N ALA A 317 72.85 20.48 26.24
CA ALA A 317 73.28 21.50 27.20
C ALA A 317 74.64 21.13 27.81
#